data_AF-X1F2I7-F1
#
_entry.id   AF-X1F2I7-F1
#
_cell.length_a   1.000
_cell.length_b   1.000
_cell.length_c   1.000
_cell.angle_alpha   90.00
_cell.angle_beta   90.00
_cell.angle_gamma   90.00
#
_symmetry.space_group_name_H-M   'P 1'
#
loop_
_entity.id
_entity.type
_entity.pdbx_description
1 polymer ?
#
loop_
_entity_poly.entity_id
_entity_poly.type
_entity_poly.pdbx_seq_one_letter_code
_entity_poly.pdbx_strand_id
1 'polypeptide(L)'
;MQLMPETARIYGVGNPLEPRDNIEGGVRYLKDLINLYNGRTRFVLAAYNAGQTAVKKYGGIPPYPETRNYIEKVMTSYPKSFIKTGTKVYKYQDSSGRIVFTNCYFLYSSNKVTDKSDK
;
A
#
# COMPACT_ATOMS: atom_id res chain seq x y z
N MET A 1 5.44 -0.59 -6.96
CA MET A 1 4.10 -0.03 -6.72
C MET A 1 3.78 1.01 -7.78
N GLN A 2 3.05 0.62 -8.84
CA GLN A 2 2.75 1.48 -10.00
C GLN A 2 1.88 2.69 -9.61
N LEU A 3 2.50 3.76 -9.08
CA LEU A 3 1.79 4.97 -8.68
C LEU A 3 1.55 5.86 -9.88
N MET A 4 0.33 6.38 -9.98
CA MET A 4 0.03 7.47 -10.91
C MET A 4 0.89 8.70 -10.58
N PRO A 5 1.31 9.51 -11.56
CA PRO A 5 2.20 10.65 -11.32
C PRO A 5 1.74 11.61 -10.23
N GLU A 6 0.44 11.93 -10.21
CA GLU A 6 -0.13 12.80 -9.18
C GLU A 6 -0.12 12.16 -7.79
N THR A 7 -0.39 10.85 -7.70
CA THR A 7 -0.26 10.10 -6.45
C THR A 7 1.20 10.08 -5.97
N ALA A 8 2.14 9.83 -6.88
CA ALA A 8 3.57 9.84 -6.55
C ALA A 8 3.98 11.19 -5.92
N ARG A 9 3.53 12.31 -6.50
CA ARG A 9 3.76 13.67 -5.99
C ARG A 9 3.19 13.87 -4.59
N ILE A 10 1.92 13.50 -4.35
CA ILE A 10 1.26 13.63 -3.03
C ILE A 10 2.00 12.83 -1.95
N TYR A 11 2.52 11.66 -2.30
CA TYR A 11 3.20 10.77 -1.36
C TYR A 11 4.72 10.97 -1.28
N GLY A 12 5.25 12.01 -1.93
CA GLY A 12 6.67 12.38 -1.86
C GLY A 12 7.60 11.42 -2.61
N VAL A 13 7.09 10.71 -3.62
CA VAL A 13 7.89 9.83 -4.47
C VAL A 13 8.50 10.65 -5.59
N GLY A 14 9.79 10.99 -5.46
CA GLY A 14 10.52 11.79 -6.45
C GLY A 14 10.75 11.03 -7.75
N ASN A 15 11.19 9.76 -7.64
CA ASN A 15 11.32 8.87 -8.79
C ASN A 15 10.49 7.59 -8.58
N PRO A 16 9.35 7.41 -9.28
CA PRO A 16 8.57 6.18 -9.20
C PRO A 16 9.29 4.93 -9.71
N LEU A 17 10.40 5.08 -10.43
CA LEU A 17 11.25 3.96 -10.85
C LEU A 17 12.28 3.57 -9.80
N GLU A 18 12.56 4.43 -8.82
CA GLU A 18 13.39 4.07 -7.67
C GLU A 18 12.59 3.15 -6.72
N PRO A 19 13.02 1.89 -6.51
CA PRO A 19 12.23 0.94 -5.74
C PRO A 19 11.95 1.41 -4.31
N ARG A 20 12.90 2.10 -3.68
CA ARG A 20 12.78 2.60 -2.31
C ARG A 20 11.63 3.58 -2.18
N ASP A 21 11.69 4.68 -2.93
CA ASP A 21 10.70 5.76 -2.88
C ASP A 21 9.33 5.23 -3.30
N ASN A 22 9.31 4.40 -4.34
CA ASN A 22 8.10 3.83 -4.89
C ASN A 22 7.37 2.92 -3.88
N ILE A 23 8.09 2.05 -3.16
CA ILE A 23 7.49 1.19 -2.12
C ILE A 23 7.02 2.05 -0.94
N GLU A 24 7.83 3.01 -0.48
CA GLU A 24 7.48 3.84 0.66
C GLU A 24 6.21 4.67 0.40
N GLY A 25 6.15 5.37 -0.73
CA GLY A 25 4.96 6.10 -1.12
C GLY A 25 3.76 5.18 -1.37
N GLY A 26 3.98 4.04 -2.00
CA GLY A 26 2.91 3.09 -2.29
C GLY A 26 2.30 2.43 -1.06
N VAL A 27 3.10 2.10 -0.06
CA VAL A 27 2.62 1.56 1.22
C VAL A 27 1.80 2.61 1.98
N ARG A 28 2.26 3.87 2.00
CA ARG A 28 1.51 4.98 2.60
C ARG A 28 0.18 5.21 1.89
N TYR A 29 0.20 5.26 0.55
CA TYR A 29 -1.01 5.40 -0.24
C TYR A 29 -2.01 4.27 0.02
N LEU A 30 -1.54 3.01 0.01
CA LEU A 30 -2.39 1.87 0.28
C LEU A 30 -3.01 1.94 1.68
N LYS A 31 -2.23 2.32 2.71
CA LYS A 31 -2.74 2.50 4.08
C LYS A 31 -3.87 3.54 4.14
N ASP A 32 -3.72 4.66 3.45
CA ASP A 32 -4.75 5.71 3.43
C ASP A 32 -6.02 5.25 2.72
N LEU A 33 -5.91 4.51 1.62
CA LEU A 33 -7.06 3.90 0.95
C LEU A 33 -7.79 2.90 1.85
N ILE A 34 -7.05 2.07 2.58
CA ILE A 34 -7.63 1.10 3.52
C ILE A 34 -8.46 1.82 4.58
N ASN A 35 -7.94 2.91 5.13
CA ASN A 35 -8.66 3.72 6.11
C ASN A 35 -9.87 4.41 5.47
N LEU A 36 -9.70 5.06 4.32
CA LEU A 36 -10.76 5.77 3.60
C LEU A 36 -11.97 4.88 3.28
N TYR A 37 -11.72 3.63 2.89
CA TYR A 37 -12.77 2.69 2.52
C TYR A 37 -13.15 1.71 3.63
N ASN A 38 -12.68 1.92 4.86
CA ASN A 38 -12.97 1.08 6.04
C ASN A 38 -12.66 -0.41 5.79
N GLY A 39 -11.53 -0.69 5.12
CA GLY A 39 -11.10 -2.05 4.79
C GLY A 39 -11.96 -2.77 3.76
N ARG A 40 -12.89 -2.10 3.05
CA ARG A 40 -13.66 -2.71 1.96
C ARG A 40 -12.74 -3.03 0.77
N THR A 41 -12.21 -4.26 0.75
CA THR A 41 -11.14 -4.69 -0.15
C THR A 41 -11.35 -4.31 -1.61
N ARG A 42 -12.54 -4.57 -2.18
CA ARG A 42 -12.82 -4.23 -3.60
C ARG A 42 -12.77 -2.72 -3.87
N PHE A 43 -13.17 -1.88 -2.92
CA PHE A 43 -13.09 -0.42 -3.05
C PHE A 43 -11.65 0.08 -2.91
N VAL A 44 -10.87 -0.50 -2.00
CA VAL A 44 -9.43 -0.20 -1.86
C VAL A 44 -8.70 -0.52 -3.16
N LEU A 45 -8.92 -1.71 -3.73
CA LEU A 45 -8.33 -2.14 -4.99
C LEU A 45 -8.78 -1.27 -6.17
N ALA A 46 -10.07 -0.93 -6.23
CA ALA A 46 -10.60 -0.03 -7.25
C ALA A 46 -9.93 1.35 -7.18
N ALA A 47 -9.81 1.93 -5.99
CA ALA A 47 -9.18 3.24 -5.82
C ALA A 47 -7.66 3.20 -6.04
N TYR A 48 -7.02 2.08 -5.75
CA TYR A 48 -5.59 1.90 -6.03
C TYR A 48 -5.31 1.90 -7.54
N ASN A 49 -6.13 1.20 -8.33
CA ASN A 49 -5.96 1.12 -9.79
C ASN A 49 -6.54 2.34 -10.52
N ALA A 50 -7.81 2.71 -10.27
CA ALA A 50 -8.51 3.76 -11.01
C ALA A 50 -8.41 5.16 -10.38
N GLY A 51 -7.87 5.26 -9.16
CA GLY A 51 -7.85 6.48 -8.38
C GLY A 51 -9.12 6.72 -7.55
N GLN A 52 -8.95 7.40 -6.41
CA GLN A 52 -10.05 7.73 -5.48
C GLN A 52 -11.13 8.60 -6.12
N THR A 53 -10.72 9.54 -6.99
CA THR A 53 -11.64 10.44 -7.69
C THR A 53 -12.62 9.68 -8.58
N ALA A 54 -12.16 8.63 -9.28
CA ALA A 54 -13.02 7.79 -10.10
C ALA A 54 -14.02 7.02 -9.23
N VAL A 55 -13.56 6.38 -8.15
CA VAL A 55 -14.45 5.66 -7.22
C VAL A 55 -15.50 6.59 -6.61
N LYS A 56 -15.11 7.81 -6.22
CA LYS A 56 -16.04 8.83 -5.74
C LYS A 56 -17.05 9.25 -6.81
N LYS A 57 -16.60 9.50 -8.05
CA LYS A 57 -17.44 9.92 -9.18
C LYS A 57 -18.53 8.90 -9.51
N TYR A 58 -18.21 7.61 -9.47
CA TYR A 58 -19.15 6.53 -9.77
C TYR A 58 -19.91 6.02 -8.52
N GLY A 59 -19.62 6.55 -7.32
CA GLY A 59 -20.21 6.06 -6.06
C GLY A 59 -19.88 4.60 -5.76
N GLY A 60 -18.82 4.05 -6.37
CA GLY A 60 -18.58 2.61 -6.43
C GLY A 60 -17.41 2.24 -7.31
N ILE A 61 -17.29 0.95 -7.63
CA ILE A 61 -16.26 0.45 -8.55
C ILE A 61 -16.59 1.00 -9.96
N PRO A 62 -15.71 1.78 -10.59
CA PRO A 62 -15.98 2.36 -11.91
C PRO A 62 -16.17 1.24 -12.96
N PRO A 63 -16.94 1.49 -14.03
CA PRO A 63 -17.19 0.52 -15.09
C PRO A 63 -15.99 0.39 -16.06
N TYR A 64 -14.77 0.47 -15.55
CA TYR A 64 -13.54 0.33 -16.34
C TYR A 64 -13.18 -1.17 -16.42
N PRO A 65 -13.08 -1.75 -17.63
CA PRO A 65 -12.72 -3.16 -17.79
C PRO A 65 -11.40 -3.51 -17.10
N GLU A 66 -10.39 -2.63 -17.23
CA GLU A 66 -9.10 -2.78 -16.57
C GLU A 66 -9.22 -2.93 -15.06
N THR A 67 -9.97 -2.02 -14.40
CA THR A 67 -10.15 -2.02 -12.95
C THR A 67 -10.88 -3.26 -12.46
N ARG A 68 -11.91 -3.70 -13.18
CA ARG A 68 -12.64 -4.94 -12.84
C ARG A 68 -11.72 -6.16 -12.95
N ASN A 69 -10.97 -6.26 -14.05
CA ASN A 69 -10.00 -7.33 -14.26
C ASN A 69 -8.90 -7.33 -13.21
N TYR A 70 -8.40 -6.15 -12.82
CA TYR A 70 -7.42 -5.98 -11.76
C TYR A 70 -7.95 -6.51 -10.42
N ILE A 71 -9.17 -6.13 -10.04
CA ILE A 71 -9.80 -6.60 -8.80
C ILE A 71 -9.93 -8.12 -8.81
N GLU A 72 -10.46 -8.71 -9.88
CA GLU A 72 -10.65 -10.17 -9.94
C GLU A 72 -9.31 -10.92 -9.91
N LYS A 73 -8.29 -10.41 -10.59
CA LYS A 73 -6.94 -10.99 -10.55
C LYS A 73 -6.37 -11.00 -9.14
N VAL A 74 -6.46 -9.87 -8.42
CA VAL A 74 -5.95 -9.78 -7.04
C VAL A 74 -6.76 -10.66 -6.09
N MET A 75 -8.09 -10.64 -6.19
CA MET A 75 -8.98 -11.45 -5.35
C MET A 75 -8.77 -12.95 -5.58
N THR A 76 -8.44 -13.37 -6.80
CA THR A 76 -8.11 -14.78 -7.11
C THR A 76 -6.80 -15.21 -6.44
N SER A 77 -5.78 -14.36 -6.44
CA SER A 77 -4.50 -14.65 -5.76
C SER A 77 -4.61 -14.56 -4.24
N TYR A 78 -5.55 -13.77 -3.71
CA TYR A 78 -5.73 -13.50 -2.29
C TYR A 78 -7.20 -13.65 -1.87
N PRO A 79 -7.74 -14.89 -1.83
CA PRO A 79 -9.17 -15.14 -1.67
C PRO A 79 -9.75 -14.82 -0.28
N LYS A 80 -8.91 -14.71 0.76
CA LYS A 80 -9.35 -14.28 2.09
C LYS A 80 -9.32 -12.75 2.18
N SER A 81 -10.27 -12.15 2.89
CA SER A 81 -10.21 -10.70 3.15
C SER A 81 -9.07 -10.40 4.13
N PHE A 82 -7.94 -9.92 3.60
CA PHE A 82 -6.73 -9.62 4.39
C PHE A 82 -6.64 -8.16 4.85
N ILE A 83 -7.51 -7.29 4.36
CA ILE A 83 -7.42 -5.86 4.63
C ILE A 83 -8.16 -5.53 5.94
N LYS A 84 -7.39 -5.40 7.02
CA LYS A 84 -7.88 -4.87 8.30
C LYS A 84 -7.48 -3.40 8.45
N THR A 85 -8.45 -2.55 8.77
CA THR A 85 -8.22 -1.17 9.19
C THR A 85 -7.38 -1.15 10.48
N GLY A 86 -6.57 -0.10 10.65
CA GLY A 86 -5.72 0.05 11.84
C GLY A 86 -4.52 -0.90 11.91
N THR A 87 -4.26 -1.70 10.87
CA THR A 87 -3.05 -2.56 10.81
C THR A 87 -1.80 -1.69 10.91
N LYS A 88 -0.99 -1.93 11.94
CA LYS A 88 0.29 -1.24 12.10
C LYS A 88 1.30 -1.82 11.11
N VAL A 89 1.92 -0.94 10.34
CA VAL A 89 3.03 -1.27 9.45
C VAL A 89 4.32 -0.75 10.09
N TYR A 90 5.28 -1.65 10.25
CA TYR A 90 6.62 -1.38 10.75
C TYR A 90 7.57 -1.22 9.57
N LYS A 91 8.53 -0.30 9.70
CA LYS A 91 9.64 -0.08 8.75
C LYS A 91 10.94 -0.30 9.52
N TYR A 92 11.86 -1.10 8.98
CA TYR A 92 13.21 -1.25 9.51
C TYR A 92 14.20 -1.55 8.39
N GLN A 93 15.49 -1.35 8.67
CA GLN A 93 16.57 -1.79 7.80
C GLN A 93 17.17 -3.07 8.41
N ASP A 94 17.30 -4.13 7.60
CA ASP A 94 17.92 -5.38 8.05
C ASP A 94 19.46 -5.31 8.01
N SER A 95 20.13 -6.37 8.46
CA SER A 95 21.59 -6.47 8.49
C SER A 95 22.25 -6.39 7.10
N SER A 96 21.52 -6.65 6.03
CA SER A 96 21.98 -6.53 4.64
C SER A 96 21.72 -5.14 4.04
N GLY A 97 21.20 -4.20 4.82
CA GLY A 97 20.88 -2.84 4.37
C GLY A 97 19.55 -2.73 3.61
N ARG A 98 18.76 -3.80 3.52
CA ARG A 98 17.45 -3.78 2.84
C ARG A 98 16.41 -3.11 3.74
N ILE A 99 15.60 -2.24 3.15
CA ILE A 99 14.44 -1.66 3.83
C ILE A 99 13.28 -2.64 3.75
N VAL A 100 12.73 -3.00 4.91
CA VAL A 100 11.63 -3.96 5.05
C VAL A 100 10.42 -3.26 5.64
N PHE A 101 9.27 -3.45 4.99
CA PHE A 101 7.96 -3.08 5.51
C PHE A 101 7.22 -4.36 5.92
N THR A 102 6.68 -4.39 7.14
CA THR A 102 5.97 -5.58 7.64
C THR A 102 4.85 -5.19 8.57
N ASN A 103 3.76 -5.97 8.57
CA ASN A 103 2.72 -5.90 9.60
C ASN A 103 2.95 -6.93 10.73
N CYS A 104 4.02 -7.73 10.65
CA CYS A 104 4.38 -8.72 11.65
C CYS A 104 5.33 -8.09 12.68
N TYR A 105 4.83 -7.87 13.90
CA TYR A 105 5.65 -7.33 14.99
C TYR A 105 6.86 -8.22 15.31
N PHE A 106 6.69 -9.54 15.28
CA PHE A 106 7.78 -10.48 15.55
C PHE A 106 8.94 -10.34 14.56
N LEU A 107 8.64 -10.21 13.25
CA LEU A 107 9.67 -9.98 12.24
C LEU A 107 10.38 -8.64 12.47
N TYR A 108 9.63 -7.60 12.81
CA TYR A 108 10.19 -6.29 13.14
C TYR A 108 11.09 -6.34 14.38
N SER A 109 10.62 -6.91 15.49
CA SER A 109 11.36 -6.90 16.76
C SER A 109 12.66 -7.70 16.69
N SER A 110 12.68 -8.79 15.93
CA SER A 110 13.83 -9.70 15.83
C SER A 110 14.88 -9.24 14.81
N ASN A 111 14.52 -8.39 13.84
CA ASN A 111 15.41 -8.01 12.74
C ASN A 111 15.73 -6.52 12.66
N LYS A 112 15.08 -5.68 13.48
CA LYS A 112 15.49 -4.27 13.59
C LYS A 112 16.93 -4.24 14.10
N VAL A 113 17.84 -3.61 13.35
CA VAL A 113 19.15 -3.26 13.89
C VAL A 113 18.89 -2.25 15.00
N THR A 114 19.17 -2.63 16.25
CA THR A 114 19.09 -1.68 17.37
C THR A 114 20.28 -0.75 17.22
N ASP A 115 20.03 0.44 16.70
CA ASP A 115 21.00 1.51 16.84
C ASP A 115 21.18 1.76 18.35
N LYS A 116 22.39 1.56 18.88
CA LYS A 116 22.73 1.78 20.29
C LYS A 116 22.93 3.29 20.56
N SER A 117 22.09 4.15 19.98
CA SER A 117 22.27 5.61 19.97
C SER A 117 21.13 6.39 20.63
N ASP A 118 20.13 5.71 21.22
CA ASP A 118 19.13 6.37 22.09
C ASP A 118 19.29 5.87 23.54
N LYS A 119 20.26 6.46 24.24
CA LYS A 119 20.32 6.51 25.71
C LYS A 119 20.50 7.96 26.15
#